data_AF-A0A9E4B9W6-F1
#
_entry.id   AF-A0A9E4B9W6-F1
#
_cell.length_a   1.000
_cell.length_b   1.000
_cell.length_c   1.000
_cell.angle_alpha   90.00
_cell.angle_beta   90.00
_cell.angle_gamma   90.00
#
_symmetry.space_group_name_H-M   'P 1'
#
loop_
_entity.id
_entity.type
_entity.pdbx_description
1 polymer ?
#
loop_
_entity_poly.entity_id
_entity_poly.type
_entity_poly.pdbx_seq_one_letter_code
_entity_poly.pdbx_strand_id
1 'polypeptide(L)'
;MALEYPYPTHPESGTTVEVVEGVRWLTMPMGGSLTHINLYLLEDTDGWFVVDTGLADGRTKRLWHGIFDNELGGRPVKGVICTHMHPDHTGQAGMIVNHFRCPLYMTRAEYYQARTMMSWGFSSPQGSWLGEQFYHRYGMPTEPMKAMREGWKSRARGMAKGAAPTPPDPLPMAYQRLQDGDLLTIGDHDWQVVVGSGHSPEHACLHCHSLGVMISGDQILPVITSNVSVHPTEPEANPLKEWMESHDKLLDTPENTFVLPAHNLPFYGVRERLRDLISHHEDRMLAIEETCVEPRTAKDLLPVLFKRRLDARQIMMALGEAIAHCHLLMHRNRLKRDLGEDGRYRFLSIDPDLERRAHPGNHDAPDDLPIMV
;
A
#
# COMPACT_ATOMS: atom_id res chain seq x y z
N MET A 1 -2.40 7.59 23.43
CA MET A 1 -1.57 6.64 24.21
C MET A 1 -0.56 6.01 23.25
N ALA A 2 0.57 5.51 23.74
CA ALA A 2 1.52 4.81 22.87
C ALA A 2 0.92 3.47 22.41
N LEU A 3 1.26 3.04 21.20
CA LEU A 3 0.88 1.71 20.70
C LEU A 3 1.50 0.62 21.57
N GLU A 4 0.75 -0.45 21.83
CA GLU A 4 1.22 -1.61 22.57
C GLU A 4 1.57 -2.74 21.61
N TYR A 5 2.74 -3.35 21.75
CA TYR A 5 3.22 -4.45 20.91
C TYR A 5 3.37 -5.71 21.75
N PRO A 6 2.42 -6.67 21.67
CA PRO A 6 2.49 -7.91 22.44
C PRO A 6 3.65 -8.81 22.04
N TYR A 7 4.16 -8.64 20.82
CA TYR A 7 5.25 -9.43 20.25
C TYR A 7 6.48 -8.55 20.02
N PRO A 8 7.66 -8.91 20.55
CA PRO A 8 8.86 -8.09 20.43
C PRO A 8 9.62 -8.30 19.11
N THR A 9 9.36 -9.40 18.39
CA THR A 9 10.10 -9.80 17.19
C THR A 9 9.20 -10.52 16.20
N HIS A 10 9.60 -10.54 14.93
CA HIS A 10 8.95 -11.33 13.88
C HIS A 10 9.18 -12.84 14.07
N PRO A 11 8.27 -13.70 13.60
CA PRO A 11 8.53 -15.13 13.40
C PRO A 11 9.78 -15.33 12.54
N GLU A 12 10.51 -16.42 12.80
CA GLU A 12 11.61 -16.82 11.93
C GLU A 12 11.07 -17.14 10.52
N SER A 13 11.83 -16.81 9.48
CA SER A 13 11.39 -17.09 8.11
C SER A 13 11.12 -18.58 7.91
N GLY A 14 9.89 -18.92 7.51
CA GLY A 14 9.46 -20.30 7.27
C GLY A 14 8.80 -20.98 8.47
N THR A 15 8.61 -20.28 9.58
CA THR A 15 7.80 -20.74 10.72
C THR A 15 6.58 -19.86 10.92
N THR A 16 5.66 -20.30 11.78
CA THR A 16 4.46 -19.55 12.16
C THR A 16 4.35 -19.37 13.67
N VAL A 17 3.70 -18.30 14.11
CA VAL A 17 3.36 -18.04 15.52
C VAL A 17 1.86 -17.84 15.62
N GLU A 18 1.20 -18.58 16.52
CA GLU A 18 -0.21 -18.33 16.82
C GLU A 18 -0.35 -17.05 17.63
N VAL A 19 -1.11 -16.09 17.09
CA VAL A 19 -1.28 -14.76 17.69
C VAL A 19 -2.61 -14.62 18.43
N VAL A 20 -3.62 -15.33 17.96
CA VAL A 20 -4.92 -15.57 18.60
C VAL A 20 -5.37 -16.97 18.16
N GLU A 21 -6.27 -17.61 18.90
CA GLU A 21 -6.80 -18.94 18.54
C GLU A 21 -7.21 -19.01 17.06
N GLY A 22 -6.62 -19.97 16.33
CA GLY A 22 -6.89 -20.17 14.91
C GLY A 22 -6.32 -19.10 13.98
N VAL A 23 -5.53 -18.14 14.47
CA VAL A 23 -4.89 -17.09 13.66
C VAL A 23 -3.38 -17.16 13.86
N ARG A 24 -2.67 -17.52 12.79
CA ARG A 24 -1.20 -17.59 12.81
C ARG A 24 -0.58 -16.50 11.96
N TRP A 25 0.47 -15.91 12.48
CA TRP A 25 1.31 -14.92 11.83
C TRP A 25 2.59 -15.58 11.31
N LEU A 26 2.98 -15.21 10.10
CA LEU A 26 4.25 -15.55 9.50
C LEU A 26 4.84 -14.33 8.78
N THR A 27 6.15 -14.33 8.57
CA THR A 27 6.83 -13.22 7.93
C THR A 27 7.70 -13.70 6.77
N MET A 28 7.56 -13.04 5.62
CA MET A 28 8.36 -13.29 4.42
C MET A 28 9.37 -12.16 4.20
N PRO A 29 10.62 -12.49 3.80
CA PRO A 29 11.64 -11.51 3.54
C PRO A 29 11.41 -10.78 2.22
N MET A 30 11.72 -9.49 2.20
CA MET A 30 11.65 -8.62 1.03
C MET A 30 13.02 -8.00 0.73
N GLY A 31 13.17 -7.53 -0.51
CA GLY A 31 14.34 -6.75 -0.92
C GLY A 31 13.99 -5.27 -1.02
N GLY A 32 14.66 -4.42 -0.25
CA GLY A 32 14.44 -2.97 -0.29
C GLY A 32 14.50 -2.32 1.08
N SER A 33 13.83 -1.18 1.21
CA SER A 33 13.67 -0.45 2.47
C SER A 33 12.67 -1.12 3.40
N LEU A 34 11.57 -1.69 2.87
CA LEU A 34 10.72 -2.62 3.60
C LEU A 34 11.35 -4.00 3.52
N THR A 35 11.85 -4.48 4.65
CA THR A 35 12.66 -5.70 4.70
C THR A 35 11.82 -6.97 4.80
N HIS A 36 10.55 -6.84 5.16
CA HIS A 36 9.65 -7.95 5.43
C HIS A 36 8.18 -7.59 5.14
N ILE A 37 7.37 -8.62 4.87
CA ILE A 37 5.91 -8.56 4.87
C ILE A 37 5.35 -9.66 5.79
N ASN A 38 4.32 -9.31 6.56
CA ASN A 38 3.54 -10.21 7.39
C ASN A 38 2.39 -10.80 6.58
N LEU A 39 2.24 -12.12 6.68
CA LEU A 39 1.16 -12.88 6.10
C LEU A 39 0.46 -13.64 7.22
N TYR A 40 -0.76 -14.10 6.97
CA TYR A 40 -1.57 -14.76 8.00
C TYR A 40 -2.16 -16.07 7.49
N LEU A 41 -2.29 -17.03 8.42
CA LEU A 41 -3.07 -18.25 8.22
C LEU A 41 -4.27 -18.20 9.16
N LEU A 42 -5.44 -18.44 8.60
CA LEU A 42 -6.70 -18.54 9.34
C LEU A 42 -7.14 -20.00 9.34
N GLU A 43 -7.28 -20.58 10.51
CA GLU A 43 -7.71 -21.96 10.69
C GLU A 43 -9.19 -22.11 10.33
N ASP A 44 -9.48 -23.08 9.49
CA ASP A 44 -10.83 -23.52 9.18
C ASP A 44 -11.03 -24.97 9.68
N THR A 45 -12.28 -25.45 9.66
CA THR A 45 -12.67 -26.75 10.23
C THR A 45 -11.79 -27.93 9.76
N ASP A 46 -11.34 -27.88 8.50
CA ASP A 46 -10.57 -28.96 7.85
C ASP A 46 -9.40 -28.42 7.01
N GLY A 47 -8.95 -27.18 7.24
CA GLY A 47 -7.94 -26.54 6.41
C GLY A 47 -7.52 -25.16 6.88
N TRP A 48 -6.93 -24.40 5.95
CA TRP A 48 -6.42 -23.05 6.23
C TRP A 48 -6.80 -22.08 5.13
N PHE A 49 -7.07 -20.83 5.47
CA PHE A 49 -7.04 -19.71 4.53
C PHE A 49 -5.71 -18.97 4.67
N VAL A 50 -5.12 -18.59 3.54
CA VAL A 50 -3.94 -17.73 3.49
C VAL A 50 -4.40 -16.29 3.26
N VAL A 51 -3.85 -15.32 4.01
CA VAL A 51 -4.03 -13.90 3.76
C VAL A 51 -2.68 -13.30 3.34
N ASP A 52 -2.64 -12.80 2.12
CA ASP A 52 -1.46 -12.30 1.39
C ASP A 52 -0.35 -13.35 1.19
N THR A 53 0.57 -13.09 0.26
CA THR A 53 1.37 -14.18 -0.33
C THR A 53 2.86 -13.92 -0.49
N GLY A 54 3.36 -12.72 -0.22
CA GLY A 54 4.77 -12.37 -0.40
C GLY A 54 5.16 -12.15 -1.86
N LEU A 55 6.40 -11.69 -2.06
CA LEU A 55 6.96 -11.40 -3.38
C LEU A 55 7.05 -12.64 -4.27
N ALA A 56 6.87 -12.42 -5.58
CA ALA A 56 6.96 -13.43 -6.63
C ALA A 56 8.42 -13.84 -6.96
N ASP A 57 9.15 -14.33 -5.96
CA ASP A 57 10.54 -14.79 -6.10
C ASP A 57 10.77 -16.23 -5.57
N GLY A 58 11.93 -16.79 -5.90
CA GLY A 58 12.27 -18.16 -5.52
C GLY A 58 12.55 -18.35 -4.02
N ARG A 59 12.93 -17.30 -3.28
CA ARG A 59 13.17 -17.39 -1.84
C ARG A 59 11.84 -17.53 -1.11
N THR A 60 10.89 -16.64 -1.40
CA THR A 60 9.53 -16.66 -0.84
C THR A 60 8.80 -17.95 -1.20
N LYS A 61 8.90 -18.41 -2.45
CA LYS A 61 8.31 -19.70 -2.88
C LYS A 61 8.85 -20.89 -2.09
N ARG A 62 10.15 -20.96 -1.82
CA ARG A 62 10.74 -22.04 -1.00
C ARG A 62 10.26 -22.00 0.44
N LEU A 63 10.15 -20.80 1.03
CA LEU A 63 9.65 -20.63 2.39
C LEU A 63 8.19 -21.10 2.51
N TRP A 64 7.34 -20.77 1.52
CA TRP A 64 5.98 -21.27 1.47
C TRP A 64 5.89 -22.80 1.41
N HIS A 65 6.72 -23.46 0.59
CA HIS A 65 6.78 -24.92 0.59
C HIS A 65 7.19 -25.49 1.96
N GLY A 66 8.14 -24.84 2.65
CA GLY A 66 8.48 -25.20 4.03
C GLY A 66 7.29 -25.08 5.00
N ILE A 67 6.47 -24.03 4.87
CA ILE A 67 5.25 -23.86 5.67
C ILE A 67 4.22 -24.94 5.34
N PHE A 68 4.03 -25.29 4.07
CA PHE A 68 3.10 -26.36 3.68
C PHE A 68 3.48 -27.70 4.31
N ASP A 69 4.77 -28.01 4.31
CA ASP A 69 5.29 -29.28 4.81
C ASP A 69 5.28 -29.36 6.34
N ASN A 70 5.51 -28.24 7.05
CA ASN A 70 5.82 -28.27 8.48
C ASN A 70 4.79 -27.58 9.38
N GLU A 71 4.03 -26.61 8.88
CA GLU A 71 3.23 -25.71 9.73
C GLU A 71 1.73 -25.96 9.61
N LEU A 72 1.26 -26.53 8.48
CA LEU A 72 -0.17 -26.74 8.21
C LEU A 72 -0.74 -28.03 8.83
N GLY A 73 0.10 -28.87 9.45
CA GLY A 73 -0.32 -30.14 10.04
C GLY A 73 -0.88 -31.14 9.01
N GLY A 74 -0.45 -31.05 7.75
CA GLY A 74 -0.96 -31.86 6.64
C GLY A 74 -2.35 -31.48 6.12
N ARG A 75 -2.97 -30.42 6.66
CA ARG A 75 -4.28 -29.92 6.19
C ARG A 75 -4.11 -28.98 4.97
N PRO A 76 -5.07 -28.97 4.02
CA PRO A 76 -4.96 -28.17 2.80
C PRO A 76 -5.21 -26.68 3.03
N VAL A 77 -4.73 -25.85 2.10
CA VAL A 77 -5.22 -24.47 1.96
C VAL A 77 -6.53 -24.46 1.19
N LYS A 78 -7.60 -23.92 1.80
CA LYS A 78 -8.96 -23.85 1.25
C LYS A 78 -9.24 -22.58 0.44
N GLY A 79 -8.44 -21.53 0.64
CA GLY A 79 -8.55 -20.29 -0.10
C GLY A 79 -7.35 -19.38 0.14
N VAL A 80 -7.08 -18.51 -0.83
CA VAL A 80 -6.09 -17.44 -0.71
C VAL A 80 -6.83 -16.12 -0.81
N ILE A 81 -6.69 -15.26 0.19
CA ILE A 81 -7.24 -13.91 0.22
C ILE A 81 -6.08 -12.95 -0.01
N CYS A 82 -6.17 -12.08 -1.01
CA CYS A 82 -5.21 -10.98 -1.17
C CYS A 82 -5.91 -9.66 -0.82
N THR A 83 -5.30 -8.90 0.08
CA THR A 83 -5.84 -7.62 0.59
C THR A 83 -5.90 -6.58 -0.53
N HIS A 84 -4.83 -6.47 -1.32
CA HIS A 84 -4.75 -5.54 -2.44
C HIS A 84 -3.70 -5.95 -3.48
N MET A 85 -3.57 -5.16 -4.55
CA MET A 85 -2.85 -5.52 -5.78
C MET A 85 -1.33 -5.49 -5.71
N HIS A 86 -0.72 -4.98 -4.63
CA HIS A 86 0.74 -4.81 -4.61
C HIS A 86 1.49 -6.15 -4.73
N PRO A 87 2.71 -6.15 -5.32
CA PRO A 87 3.40 -7.39 -5.69
C PRO A 87 3.80 -8.31 -4.54
N ASP A 88 3.97 -7.74 -3.35
CA ASP A 88 4.25 -8.45 -2.10
C ASP A 88 2.99 -9.05 -1.46
N HIS A 89 1.80 -8.62 -1.85
CA HIS A 89 0.54 -9.22 -1.38
C HIS A 89 0.05 -10.31 -2.35
N THR A 90 0.24 -10.09 -3.66
CA THR A 90 -0.27 -10.98 -4.72
C THR A 90 0.76 -11.92 -5.33
N GLY A 91 2.04 -11.76 -5.00
CA GLY A 91 3.14 -12.34 -5.75
C GLY A 91 3.18 -13.87 -5.81
N GLN A 92 2.75 -14.58 -4.77
CA GLN A 92 2.67 -16.04 -4.76
C GLN A 92 1.24 -16.58 -4.86
N ALA A 93 0.23 -15.73 -5.03
CA ALA A 93 -1.17 -16.16 -5.09
C ALA A 93 -1.41 -17.23 -6.16
N GLY A 94 -0.85 -17.06 -7.35
CA GLY A 94 -0.92 -18.06 -8.42
C GLY A 94 -0.29 -19.39 -8.06
N MET A 95 0.85 -19.36 -7.37
CA MET A 95 1.57 -20.55 -6.92
C MET A 95 0.74 -21.35 -5.90
N ILE A 96 0.24 -20.68 -4.86
CA ILE A 96 -0.51 -21.32 -3.78
C ILE A 96 -1.83 -21.90 -4.30
N VAL A 97 -2.58 -21.10 -5.08
CA VAL A 97 -3.85 -21.53 -5.70
C VAL A 97 -3.68 -22.76 -6.59
N ASN A 98 -2.63 -22.79 -7.41
CA ASN A 98 -2.38 -23.93 -8.29
C ASN A 98 -1.92 -25.18 -7.52
N HIS A 99 -1.15 -25.00 -6.44
CA HIS A 99 -0.68 -26.10 -5.60
C HIS A 99 -1.84 -26.80 -4.88
N PHE A 100 -2.72 -26.04 -4.22
CA PHE A 100 -3.82 -26.59 -3.42
C PHE A 100 -5.16 -26.72 -4.18
N ARG A 101 -5.24 -26.21 -5.41
CA ARG A 101 -6.49 -26.18 -6.21
C ARG A 101 -7.63 -25.47 -5.48
N CYS A 102 -7.33 -24.33 -4.86
CA CYS A 102 -8.26 -23.52 -4.10
C CYS A 102 -8.59 -22.17 -4.78
N PRO A 103 -9.70 -21.50 -4.45
CA PRO A 103 -10.03 -20.18 -4.98
C PRO A 103 -9.12 -19.05 -4.45
N LEU A 104 -8.92 -18.04 -5.29
CA LEU A 104 -8.45 -16.71 -4.89
C LEU A 104 -9.64 -15.83 -4.52
N TYR A 105 -9.54 -15.08 -3.44
CA TYR A 105 -10.47 -14.04 -3.01
C TYR A 105 -9.80 -12.68 -3.09
N MET A 106 -10.43 -11.75 -3.80
CA MET A 106 -9.97 -10.37 -3.95
C MET A 106 -11.16 -9.46 -4.20
N THR A 107 -11.02 -8.19 -3.86
CA THR A 107 -11.94 -7.16 -4.35
C THR A 107 -11.72 -6.94 -5.85
N ARG A 108 -12.72 -6.36 -6.52
CA ARG A 108 -12.77 -6.34 -7.98
C ARG A 108 -11.71 -5.41 -8.56
N ALA A 109 -11.59 -4.19 -8.01
CA ALA A 109 -10.63 -3.22 -8.51
C ALA A 109 -9.19 -3.71 -8.30
N GLU A 110 -8.91 -4.31 -7.14
CA GLU A 110 -7.59 -4.89 -6.84
C GLU A 110 -7.25 -6.04 -7.79
N TYR A 111 -8.17 -6.97 -8.02
CA TYR A 111 -7.95 -8.09 -8.94
C TYR A 111 -7.62 -7.61 -10.36
N TYR A 112 -8.41 -6.70 -10.92
CA TYR A 112 -8.18 -6.22 -12.29
C TYR A 112 -6.94 -5.32 -12.39
N GLN A 113 -6.61 -4.57 -11.33
CA GLN A 113 -5.37 -3.78 -11.29
C GLN A 113 -4.14 -4.70 -11.21
N ALA A 114 -4.15 -5.73 -10.35
CA ALA A 114 -3.09 -6.73 -10.27
C ALA A 114 -2.86 -7.43 -11.62
N ARG A 115 -3.93 -7.86 -12.31
CA ARG A 115 -3.83 -8.45 -13.66
C ARG A 115 -3.20 -7.50 -14.68
N THR A 116 -3.57 -6.23 -14.60
CA THR A 116 -3.04 -5.19 -15.49
C THR A 116 -1.56 -4.97 -15.21
N MET A 117 -1.16 -4.91 -13.94
CA MET A 117 0.22 -4.76 -13.49
C MET A 117 1.13 -5.90 -13.92
N MET A 118 0.69 -7.14 -13.79
CA MET A 118 1.45 -8.31 -14.27
C MET A 118 1.64 -8.28 -15.79
N SER A 119 0.77 -7.59 -16.53
CA SER A 119 0.84 -7.44 -17.98
C SER A 119 1.67 -6.22 -18.43
N TRP A 120 2.13 -5.36 -17.51
CA TRP A 120 2.88 -4.12 -17.81
C TRP A 120 4.26 -4.34 -18.46
N GLY A 121 4.71 -5.59 -18.61
CA GLY A 121 5.95 -5.95 -19.28
C GLY A 121 6.16 -5.25 -20.64
N PHE A 122 5.12 -5.02 -21.45
CA PHE A 122 5.28 -4.42 -22.78
C PHE A 122 4.95 -2.92 -22.88
N SER A 123 4.25 -2.33 -21.91
CA SER A 123 3.72 -0.96 -21.97
C SER A 123 3.39 -0.43 -20.57
N SER A 124 4.44 -0.04 -19.84
CA SER A 124 4.26 0.63 -18.55
C SER A 124 3.61 2.02 -18.76
N PRO A 125 2.57 2.38 -18.00
CA PRO A 125 1.91 3.70 -18.11
C PRO A 125 2.90 4.86 -18.01
N GLN A 126 3.92 4.70 -17.17
CA GLN A 126 4.92 5.71 -16.91
C GLN A 126 5.83 5.98 -18.12
N GLY A 127 6.02 5.02 -19.02
CA GLY A 127 6.82 5.15 -20.25
C GLY A 127 6.03 5.58 -21.50
N SER A 128 4.73 5.89 -21.36
CA SER A 128 3.87 6.40 -22.43
C SER A 128 3.99 7.92 -22.58
N TRP A 129 3.52 8.49 -23.70
CA TRP A 129 3.49 9.96 -23.86
C TRP A 129 2.62 10.65 -22.79
N LEU A 130 1.56 9.98 -22.31
CA LEU A 130 0.72 10.47 -21.20
C LEU A 130 1.50 10.45 -19.88
N GLY A 131 2.23 9.37 -19.62
CA GLY A 131 3.14 9.29 -18.47
C GLY A 131 4.22 10.36 -18.51
N GLU A 132 4.80 10.59 -19.69
CA GLU A 132 5.79 11.64 -19.88
C GLU A 132 5.18 13.04 -19.67
N GLN A 133 4.00 13.28 -20.22
CA GLN A 133 3.29 14.54 -20.02
C GLN A 133 2.96 14.75 -18.54
N PHE A 134 2.48 13.71 -17.83
CA PHE A 134 2.15 13.78 -16.41
C PHE A 134 3.35 14.27 -15.59
N TYR A 135 4.50 13.62 -15.68
CA TYR A 135 5.67 14.03 -14.88
C TYR A 135 6.19 15.40 -15.30
N HIS A 136 6.14 15.73 -16.59
CA HIS A 136 6.49 17.06 -17.07
C HIS A 136 5.56 18.14 -16.47
N ARG A 137 4.23 17.93 -16.47
CA ARG A 137 3.26 18.85 -15.87
C ARG A 137 3.60 19.14 -14.41
N TYR A 138 4.08 18.14 -13.66
CA TYR A 138 4.38 18.27 -12.24
C TYR A 138 5.83 18.70 -11.91
N GLY A 139 6.59 19.14 -12.92
CA GLY A 139 7.89 19.80 -12.73
C GLY A 139 9.11 18.91 -12.92
N MET A 140 8.93 17.64 -13.31
CA MET A 140 10.07 16.77 -13.60
C MET A 140 10.80 17.22 -14.88
N PRO A 141 12.14 17.22 -14.91
CA PRO A 141 12.88 17.57 -16.11
C PRO A 141 12.79 16.45 -17.16
N THR A 142 12.83 16.81 -18.45
CA THR A 142 12.67 15.88 -19.58
C THR A 142 13.85 14.91 -19.75
N GLU A 143 15.07 15.29 -19.38
CA GLU A 143 16.28 14.47 -19.58
C GLU A 143 16.34 13.22 -18.68
N PRO A 144 16.09 13.29 -17.36
CA PRO A 144 15.93 12.11 -16.50
C PRO A 144 14.88 11.11 -17.02
N MET A 145 13.84 11.59 -17.72
CA MET A 145 12.74 10.77 -18.22
C MET A 145 13.16 9.91 -19.42
N LYS A 146 14.11 10.37 -20.25
CA LYS A 146 14.69 9.56 -21.33
C LYS A 146 15.47 8.37 -20.77
N ALA A 147 16.33 8.61 -19.78
CA ALA A 147 17.08 7.55 -19.10
C ALA A 147 16.13 6.56 -18.39
N MET A 148 15.06 7.08 -17.79
CA MET A 148 14.02 6.26 -17.16
C MET A 148 13.26 5.38 -18.18
N ARG A 149 12.92 5.95 -19.34
CA ARG A 149 12.33 5.22 -20.47
C ARG A 149 13.23 4.08 -20.96
N GLU A 150 14.54 4.31 -21.04
CA GLU A 150 15.49 3.26 -21.39
C GLU A 150 15.58 2.18 -20.30
N GLY A 151 15.59 2.58 -19.02
CA GLY A 151 15.52 1.67 -17.87
C GLY A 151 14.28 0.78 -17.88
N TRP A 152 13.09 1.36 -18.13
CA TRP A 152 11.84 0.60 -18.24
C TRP A 152 11.80 -0.31 -19.45
N LYS A 153 12.27 0.15 -20.62
CA LYS A 153 12.42 -0.69 -21.82
C LYS A 153 13.40 -1.86 -21.57
N SER A 154 14.46 -1.63 -20.81
CA SER A 154 15.41 -2.67 -20.42
C SER A 154 14.77 -3.70 -19.49
N ARG A 155 14.01 -3.26 -18.49
CA ARG A 155 13.27 -4.15 -17.56
C ARG A 155 12.18 -4.96 -18.26
N ALA A 156 11.42 -4.31 -19.14
CA ALA A 156 10.46 -4.93 -20.06
C ALA A 156 11.10 -6.04 -20.90
N ARG A 157 12.25 -5.75 -21.51
CA ARG A 157 13.02 -6.74 -22.30
C ARG A 157 13.62 -7.85 -21.43
N GLY A 158 14.05 -7.55 -20.21
CA GLY A 158 14.59 -8.53 -19.26
C GLY A 158 13.52 -9.54 -18.82
N MET A 159 12.29 -9.07 -18.58
CA MET A 159 11.13 -9.94 -18.33
C MET A 159 10.74 -10.74 -19.58
N ALA A 160 10.76 -10.13 -20.77
CA ALA A 160 10.44 -10.81 -22.03
C ALA A 160 11.50 -11.84 -22.48
N LYS A 161 12.77 -11.70 -22.05
CA LYS A 161 13.88 -12.60 -22.38
C LYS A 161 14.09 -13.74 -21.38
N GLY A 162 13.20 -13.92 -20.40
CA GLY A 162 13.34 -15.00 -19.42
C GLY A 162 14.59 -14.87 -18.54
N ALA A 163 15.08 -13.65 -18.31
CA ALA A 163 16.25 -13.41 -17.45
C ALA A 163 15.95 -13.56 -15.94
N ALA A 164 14.69 -13.86 -15.57
CA ALA A 164 14.33 -14.40 -14.28
C ALA A 164 14.40 -15.94 -14.36
N PRO A 165 15.04 -16.66 -13.39
CA PRO A 165 15.27 -18.10 -13.48
C PRO A 165 14.02 -18.97 -13.66
N THR A 166 12.83 -18.43 -13.43
CA THR A 166 11.52 -18.96 -13.83
C THR A 166 10.56 -17.77 -13.82
N PRO A 167 9.71 -17.54 -14.85
CA PRO A 167 8.67 -16.52 -14.73
C PRO A 167 7.77 -16.84 -13.53
N PRO A 168 7.36 -15.85 -12.75
CA PRO A 168 6.47 -16.09 -11.61
C PRO A 168 5.16 -16.72 -12.10
N ASP A 169 4.55 -17.53 -11.23
CA ASP A 169 3.23 -18.08 -11.50
C ASP A 169 2.24 -16.92 -11.74
N PRO A 170 1.44 -16.95 -12.83
CA PRO A 170 0.52 -15.86 -13.13
C PRO A 170 -0.57 -15.77 -12.06
N LEU A 171 -1.11 -14.57 -11.83
CA LEU A 171 -2.30 -14.41 -10.99
C LEU A 171 -3.42 -15.33 -11.51
N PRO A 172 -4.18 -16.00 -10.62
CA PRO A 172 -5.32 -16.84 -10.99
C PRO A 172 -6.27 -16.15 -11.97
N MET A 173 -6.70 -16.89 -13.00
CA MET A 173 -7.55 -16.38 -14.08
C MET A 173 -9.02 -16.19 -13.69
N ALA A 174 -9.38 -16.64 -12.49
CA ALA A 174 -10.67 -16.41 -11.84
C ALA A 174 -10.43 -16.06 -10.37
N TYR A 175 -11.39 -15.35 -9.78
CA TYR A 175 -11.40 -14.98 -8.37
C TYR A 175 -12.84 -15.02 -7.85
N GLN A 176 -12.96 -15.21 -6.55
CA GLN A 176 -14.17 -14.94 -5.78
C GLN A 176 -14.12 -13.49 -5.34
N ARG A 177 -15.16 -12.74 -5.69
CA ARG A 177 -15.19 -11.31 -5.41
C ARG A 177 -15.48 -11.08 -3.93
N LEU A 178 -14.69 -10.22 -3.32
CA LEU A 178 -14.98 -9.59 -2.03
C LEU A 178 -15.60 -8.21 -2.25
N GLN A 179 -16.52 -7.84 -1.38
CA GLN A 179 -17.15 -6.52 -1.31
C GLN A 179 -17.19 -6.04 0.13
N ASP A 180 -17.27 -4.71 0.31
CA ASP A 180 -17.42 -4.11 1.64
C ASP A 180 -18.65 -4.68 2.37
N GLY A 181 -18.44 -5.11 3.61
CA GLY A 181 -19.46 -5.70 4.47
C GLY A 181 -19.70 -7.20 4.25
N ASP A 182 -19.08 -7.83 3.25
CA ASP A 182 -19.17 -9.29 3.08
C ASP A 182 -18.66 -10.03 4.33
N LEU A 183 -19.28 -11.16 4.65
CA LEU A 183 -18.86 -12.04 5.73
C LEU A 183 -18.25 -13.32 5.16
N LEU A 184 -17.02 -13.62 5.56
CA LEU A 184 -16.35 -14.88 5.29
C LEU A 184 -16.36 -15.71 6.57
N THR A 185 -17.13 -16.79 6.60
CA THR A 185 -17.08 -17.75 7.70
C THR A 185 -15.88 -18.67 7.53
N ILE A 186 -14.92 -18.59 8.45
CA ILE A 186 -13.68 -19.38 8.47
C ILE A 186 -13.54 -19.95 9.89
N GLY A 187 -13.59 -21.27 10.02
CA GLY A 187 -13.71 -21.93 11.32
C GLY A 187 -15.04 -21.56 11.98
N ASP A 188 -14.98 -21.22 13.27
CA ASP A 188 -16.14 -20.77 14.06
C ASP A 188 -16.30 -19.23 14.07
N HIS A 189 -15.65 -18.54 13.14
CA HIS A 189 -15.56 -17.08 13.12
C HIS A 189 -16.01 -16.47 11.81
N ASP A 190 -16.75 -15.35 11.91
CA ASP A 190 -17.11 -14.51 10.78
C ASP A 190 -16.11 -13.36 10.63
N TRP A 191 -15.45 -13.32 9.48
CA TRP A 191 -14.53 -12.26 9.08
C TRP A 191 -15.26 -11.28 8.17
N GLN A 192 -15.52 -10.08 8.68
CA GLN A 192 -16.11 -9.02 7.88
C GLN A 192 -15.05 -8.34 7.01
N VAL A 193 -15.32 -8.22 5.72
CA VAL A 193 -14.53 -7.41 4.81
C VAL A 193 -14.83 -5.93 5.09
N VAL A 194 -13.79 -5.17 5.44
CA VAL A 194 -13.87 -3.71 5.59
C VAL A 194 -13.01 -3.10 4.50
N VAL A 195 -13.65 -2.52 3.49
CA VAL A 195 -12.94 -1.88 2.37
C VAL A 195 -12.45 -0.50 2.78
N GLY A 196 -11.16 -0.25 2.53
CA GLY A 196 -10.53 1.06 2.50
C GLY A 196 -10.00 1.38 1.09
N SER A 197 -9.87 2.67 0.80
CA SER A 197 -9.36 3.20 -0.47
C SER A 197 -8.27 4.26 -0.22
N GLY A 198 -7.63 4.72 -1.30
CA GLY A 198 -6.60 5.75 -1.27
C GLY A 198 -5.18 5.19 -1.40
N HIS A 199 -4.78 4.23 -0.57
CA HIS A 199 -3.51 3.51 -0.75
C HIS A 199 -3.55 2.61 -1.99
N SER A 200 -4.66 1.90 -2.15
CA SER A 200 -5.02 1.13 -3.34
C SER A 200 -6.53 1.25 -3.61
N PRO A 201 -7.03 0.88 -4.80
CA PRO A 201 -8.39 1.20 -5.22
C PRO A 201 -9.54 0.67 -4.33
N GLU A 202 -9.43 -0.55 -3.82
CA GLU A 202 -10.50 -1.27 -3.10
C GLU A 202 -9.85 -2.25 -2.09
N HIS A 203 -8.94 -1.76 -1.24
CA HIS A 203 -8.19 -2.56 -0.26
C HIS A 203 -9.10 -3.28 0.73
N ALA A 204 -8.95 -4.59 0.88
CA ALA A 204 -9.73 -5.39 1.84
C ALA A 204 -9.00 -5.59 3.17
N CYS A 205 -9.45 -4.91 4.23
CA CYS A 205 -9.16 -5.32 5.60
C CYS A 205 -10.13 -6.45 6.01
N LEU A 206 -9.72 -7.31 6.94
CA LEU A 206 -10.56 -8.40 7.48
C LEU A 206 -10.72 -8.21 8.99
N HIS A 207 -11.95 -7.99 9.46
CA HIS A 207 -12.27 -7.77 10.86
C HIS A 207 -13.07 -8.94 11.44
N CYS A 208 -12.50 -9.62 12.43
CA CYS A 208 -13.16 -10.66 13.20
C CYS A 208 -13.58 -10.10 14.56
N HIS A 209 -14.86 -9.78 14.72
CA HIS A 209 -15.39 -9.19 15.94
C HIS A 209 -15.31 -10.14 17.15
N SER A 210 -15.55 -11.43 16.95
CA SER A 210 -15.54 -12.43 18.04
C SER A 210 -14.15 -12.63 18.63
N LEU A 211 -13.10 -12.51 17.80
CA LEU A 211 -11.70 -12.58 18.24
C LEU A 211 -11.14 -11.22 18.64
N GLY A 212 -11.81 -10.12 18.29
CA GLY A 212 -11.29 -8.76 18.47
C GLY A 212 -10.04 -8.50 17.62
N VAL A 213 -9.96 -9.07 16.42
CA VAL A 213 -8.77 -9.03 15.55
C VAL A 213 -9.09 -8.35 14.22
N MET A 214 -8.19 -7.49 13.74
CA MET A 214 -8.25 -6.94 12.38
C MET A 214 -6.95 -7.18 11.62
N ILE A 215 -7.04 -7.86 10.48
CA ILE A 215 -5.96 -7.86 9.48
C ILE A 215 -6.11 -6.60 8.64
N SER A 216 -5.24 -5.63 8.84
CA SER A 216 -5.36 -4.29 8.25
C SER A 216 -4.68 -4.16 6.88
N GLY A 217 -3.86 -5.13 6.49
CA GLY A 217 -2.99 -5.02 5.31
C GLY A 217 -2.16 -3.74 5.38
N ASP A 218 -2.14 -2.97 4.29
CA ASP A 218 -1.47 -1.67 4.20
C ASP A 218 -2.42 -0.49 4.49
N GLN A 219 -3.66 -0.73 4.89
CA GLN A 219 -4.57 0.37 5.23
C GLN A 219 -4.27 0.99 6.60
N ILE A 220 -3.71 0.20 7.53
CA ILE A 220 -3.29 0.67 8.86
C ILE A 220 -1.94 0.03 9.20
N LEU A 221 -0.88 0.85 9.20
CA LEU A 221 0.48 0.46 9.58
C LEU A 221 0.91 1.28 10.82
N PRO A 222 1.64 0.70 11.78
CA PRO A 222 1.89 1.37 13.07
C PRO A 222 3.02 2.40 13.04
N VAL A 223 4.19 2.08 12.47
CA VAL A 223 5.37 2.96 12.51
C VAL A 223 5.41 3.86 11.28
N ILE A 224 5.14 3.29 10.12
CA ILE A 224 5.18 3.99 8.82
C ILE A 224 3.78 4.42 8.38
N THR A 225 3.76 5.35 7.43
CA THR A 225 2.57 5.71 6.66
C THR A 225 2.53 4.89 5.38
N SER A 226 1.34 4.59 4.91
CA SER A 226 1.15 3.93 3.62
C SER A 226 1.31 4.95 2.50
N ASN A 227 1.85 4.53 1.37
CA ASN A 227 1.98 5.41 0.22
C ASN A 227 0.58 5.75 -0.34
N VAL A 228 0.30 7.04 -0.52
CA VAL A 228 -0.95 7.53 -1.13
C VAL A 228 -0.60 8.41 -2.30
N SER A 229 -0.64 7.87 -3.52
CA SER A 229 -0.07 8.52 -4.70
C SER A 229 -1.08 8.73 -5.83
N VAL A 230 -1.00 9.90 -6.47
CA VAL A 230 -1.59 10.08 -7.79
C VAL A 230 -0.65 9.46 -8.84
N HIS A 231 -1.22 8.65 -9.72
CA HIS A 231 -0.48 7.96 -10.78
C HIS A 231 -0.84 8.49 -12.17
N PRO A 232 0.05 8.34 -13.17
CA PRO A 232 -0.24 8.76 -14.55
C PRO A 232 -1.41 8.03 -15.20
N THR A 233 -1.81 6.87 -14.66
CA THR A 233 -2.99 6.12 -15.11
C THR A 233 -4.31 6.82 -14.77
N GLU A 234 -4.31 7.67 -13.75
CA GLU A 234 -5.46 8.43 -13.30
C GLU A 234 -5.00 9.81 -12.80
N PRO A 235 -4.60 10.71 -13.73
CA PRO A 235 -3.81 11.89 -13.41
C PRO A 235 -4.55 12.98 -12.61
N GLU A 236 -5.87 12.88 -12.51
CA GLU A 236 -6.75 13.79 -11.76
C GLU A 236 -7.41 13.09 -10.54
N ALA A 237 -6.92 11.90 -10.15
CA ALA A 237 -7.41 11.16 -8.99
C ALA A 237 -7.26 11.96 -7.69
N ASN A 238 -8.06 11.63 -6.68
CA ASN A 238 -7.90 12.18 -5.33
C ASN A 238 -7.78 11.08 -4.27
N PRO A 239 -6.69 10.28 -4.32
CA PRO A 239 -6.52 9.13 -3.45
C PRO A 239 -6.35 9.55 -1.99
N LEU A 240 -5.84 10.75 -1.70
CA LEU A 240 -5.75 11.23 -0.33
C LEU A 240 -7.13 11.58 0.25
N LYS A 241 -8.09 12.06 -0.55
CA LYS A 241 -9.48 12.17 -0.09
C LYS A 241 -10.03 10.80 0.31
N GLU A 242 -9.88 9.81 -0.56
CA GLU A 242 -10.34 8.45 -0.32
C GLU A 242 -9.67 7.82 0.91
N TRP A 243 -8.39 8.08 1.10
CA TRP A 243 -7.62 7.67 2.27
C TRP A 243 -8.20 8.25 3.56
N MET A 244 -8.44 9.57 3.60
CA MET A 244 -9.00 10.25 4.77
C MET A 244 -10.41 9.76 5.09
N GLU A 245 -11.27 9.60 4.08
CA GLU A 245 -12.63 9.04 4.26
C GLU A 245 -12.59 7.59 4.76
N SER A 246 -11.63 6.80 4.27
CA SER A 246 -11.43 5.43 4.73
C SER A 246 -10.97 5.38 6.18
N HIS A 247 -10.08 6.29 6.59
CA HIS A 247 -9.60 6.38 7.97
C HIS A 247 -10.70 6.87 8.92
N ASP A 248 -11.52 7.83 8.49
CA ASP A 248 -12.70 8.26 9.24
C ASP A 248 -13.66 7.09 9.48
N LYS A 249 -13.93 6.26 8.46
CA LYS A 249 -14.71 5.02 8.60
C LYS A 249 -14.05 4.03 9.56
N LEU A 250 -12.73 3.84 9.46
CA LEU A 250 -11.99 2.88 10.29
C LEU A 250 -11.90 3.30 11.76
N LEU A 251 -12.15 4.57 12.12
CA LEU A 251 -12.23 5.00 13.52
C LEU A 251 -13.37 4.33 14.29
N ASP A 252 -14.38 3.79 13.60
CA ASP A 252 -15.45 3.00 14.21
C ASP A 252 -14.94 1.65 14.76
N THR A 253 -13.74 1.20 14.37
CA THR A 253 -13.11 -0.01 14.91
C THR A 253 -13.03 0.05 16.45
N PRO A 254 -13.36 -1.03 17.18
CA PRO A 254 -13.23 -1.08 18.62
C PRO A 254 -11.82 -0.74 19.11
N GLU A 255 -11.71 -0.01 20.21
CA GLU A 255 -10.42 0.49 20.73
C GLU A 255 -9.46 -0.64 21.13
N ASN A 256 -10.02 -1.75 21.61
CA ASN A 256 -9.29 -2.94 22.02
C ASN A 256 -9.03 -3.95 20.88
N THR A 257 -9.26 -3.58 19.63
CA THR A 257 -8.97 -4.45 18.49
C THR A 257 -7.46 -4.68 18.36
N PHE A 258 -7.05 -5.94 18.29
CA PHE A 258 -5.70 -6.35 18.00
C PHE A 258 -5.44 -6.28 16.49
N VAL A 259 -4.55 -5.39 16.06
CA VAL A 259 -4.27 -5.11 14.66
C VAL A 259 -3.09 -5.96 14.18
N LEU A 260 -3.31 -6.63 13.05
CA LEU A 260 -2.38 -7.47 12.33
C LEU A 260 -2.01 -6.80 11.00
N PRO A 261 -0.97 -5.93 10.98
CA PRO A 261 -0.58 -5.15 9.81
C PRO A 261 0.32 -5.95 8.85
N ALA A 262 0.31 -5.61 7.56
CA ALA A 262 1.21 -6.26 6.60
C ALA A 262 2.68 -5.90 6.79
N HIS A 263 3.00 -4.80 7.46
CA HIS A 263 4.36 -4.44 7.86
C HIS A 263 4.43 -4.04 9.34
N ASN A 264 5.61 -4.13 9.94
CA ASN A 264 5.89 -3.95 11.38
C ASN A 264 5.32 -5.07 12.26
N LEU A 265 5.26 -4.83 13.57
CA LEU A 265 4.78 -5.78 14.57
C LEU A 265 3.27 -5.60 14.75
N PRO A 266 2.52 -6.70 15.02
CA PRO A 266 1.15 -6.63 15.52
C PRO A 266 1.02 -5.73 16.75
N PHE A 267 -0.09 -4.99 16.86
CA PHE A 267 -0.24 -3.95 17.88
C PHE A 267 -1.68 -3.71 18.35
N TYR A 268 -1.82 -3.13 19.53
CA TYR A 268 -3.05 -2.50 20.03
C TYR A 268 -2.95 -0.96 20.00
N GLY A 269 -4.09 -0.27 20.05
CA GLY A 269 -4.17 1.20 19.95
C GLY A 269 -4.54 1.68 18.54
N VAL A 270 -5.48 0.98 17.88
CA VAL A 270 -5.88 1.27 16.49
C VAL A 270 -6.43 2.68 16.32
N ARG A 271 -7.21 3.18 17.28
CA ARG A 271 -7.84 4.52 17.20
C ARG A 271 -6.81 5.63 17.35
N GLU A 272 -5.84 5.45 18.25
CA GLU A 272 -4.68 6.33 18.38
C GLU A 272 -3.93 6.37 17.05
N ARG A 273 -3.61 5.19 16.48
CA ARG A 273 -2.85 5.15 15.23
C ARG A 273 -3.58 5.81 14.06
N LEU A 274 -4.89 5.57 13.91
CA LEU A 274 -5.70 6.20 12.87
C LEU A 274 -5.71 7.73 13.00
N ARG A 275 -5.84 8.26 14.23
CA ARG A 275 -5.75 9.71 14.48
C ARG A 275 -4.37 10.26 14.15
N ASP A 276 -3.31 9.52 14.48
CA ASP A 276 -1.94 9.92 14.14
C ASP A 276 -1.74 9.97 12.62
N LEU A 277 -2.25 8.98 11.87
CA LEU A 277 -2.19 8.95 10.40
C LEU A 277 -2.95 10.13 9.77
N ILE A 278 -4.16 10.43 10.27
CA ILE A 278 -4.95 11.59 9.84
C ILE A 278 -4.20 12.90 10.15
N SER A 279 -3.71 13.05 11.37
CA SER A 279 -2.98 14.25 11.82
C SER A 279 -1.71 14.48 11.01
N HIS A 280 -0.97 13.41 10.69
CA HIS A 280 0.21 13.47 9.85
C HIS A 280 -0.10 14.10 8.49
N HIS A 281 -1.16 13.64 7.80
CA HIS A 281 -1.53 14.22 6.50
C HIS A 281 -2.05 15.65 6.60
N GLU A 282 -2.79 16.00 7.66
CA GLU A 282 -3.21 17.39 7.90
C GLU A 282 -2.01 18.32 8.12
N ASP A 283 -0.99 17.88 8.86
CA ASP A 283 0.25 18.64 9.06
C ASP A 283 1.04 18.80 7.75
N ARG A 284 1.21 17.73 6.96
CA ARG A 284 1.86 17.79 5.64
C ARG A 284 1.13 18.73 4.68
N MET A 285 -0.20 18.70 4.68
CA MET A 285 -1.03 19.61 3.88
C MET A 285 -0.81 21.07 4.28
N LEU A 286 -0.77 21.37 5.58
CA LEU A 286 -0.50 22.71 6.05
C LEU A 286 0.90 23.20 5.63
N ALA A 287 1.93 22.36 5.75
CA ALA A 287 3.28 22.70 5.29
C ALA A 287 3.33 23.02 3.78
N ILE A 288 2.55 22.30 2.96
CA ILE A 288 2.41 22.59 1.54
C ILE A 288 1.74 23.96 1.32
N GLU A 289 0.64 24.26 2.01
CA GLU A 289 -0.04 25.55 1.86
C GLU A 289 0.83 26.73 2.26
N GLU A 290 1.59 26.61 3.35
CA GLU A 290 2.55 27.63 3.79
C GLU A 290 3.65 27.86 2.74
N THR A 291 4.07 26.81 2.02
CA THR A 291 5.05 26.90 0.94
C THR A 291 4.44 27.46 -0.36
N CYS A 292 3.16 27.21 -0.57
CA CYS A 292 2.38 27.63 -1.73
C CYS A 292 1.79 29.04 -1.61
N VAL A 293 2.23 29.88 -0.68
CA VAL A 293 1.91 31.33 -0.71
C VAL A 293 2.47 32.02 -1.96
N GLU A 294 3.50 31.42 -2.57
CA GLU A 294 3.95 31.70 -3.93
C GLU A 294 3.67 30.48 -4.82
N PRO A 295 3.50 30.65 -6.16
CA PRO A 295 3.26 29.52 -7.05
C PRO A 295 4.42 28.50 -7.06
N ARG A 296 4.15 27.23 -6.75
CA ARG A 296 5.13 26.11 -6.74
C ARG A 296 4.69 24.94 -7.62
N THR A 297 5.63 24.23 -8.23
CA THR A 297 5.33 22.91 -8.84
C THR A 297 5.32 21.81 -7.76
N ALA A 298 4.67 20.67 -8.02
CA ALA A 298 4.70 19.55 -7.06
C ALA A 298 6.13 19.06 -6.76
N LYS A 299 7.04 19.11 -7.76
CA LYS A 299 8.46 18.82 -7.54
C LYS A 299 9.11 19.77 -6.52
N ASP A 300 8.75 21.05 -6.52
CA ASP A 300 9.31 22.04 -5.59
C ASP A 300 8.86 21.80 -4.14
N LEU A 301 7.80 21.00 -3.94
CA LEU A 301 7.27 20.63 -2.63
C LEU A 301 7.96 19.38 -2.04
N LEU A 302 8.74 18.63 -2.83
CA LEU A 302 9.41 17.42 -2.32
C LEU A 302 10.31 17.70 -1.10
N PRO A 303 11.11 18.78 -1.05
CA PRO A 303 11.94 19.09 0.13
C PRO A 303 11.14 19.48 1.38
N VAL A 304 9.87 19.88 1.21
CA VAL A 304 8.95 20.19 2.32
C VAL A 304 8.46 18.89 2.97
N LEU A 305 8.17 17.89 2.14
CA LEU A 305 7.62 16.60 2.58
C LEU A 305 8.72 15.62 2.99
N PHE A 306 9.89 15.68 2.35
CA PHE A 306 10.98 14.71 2.53
C PHE A 306 12.33 15.42 2.68
N LYS A 307 12.96 15.28 3.86
CA LYS A 307 14.28 15.88 4.13
C LYS A 307 15.45 15.06 3.58
N ARG A 308 15.27 13.75 3.39
CA ARG A 308 16.32 12.83 2.92
C ARG A 308 16.60 12.99 1.43
N ARG A 309 17.81 12.56 1.01
CA ARG A 309 18.16 12.44 -0.40
C ARG A 309 17.37 11.28 -1.01
N LEU A 310 16.54 11.59 -2.00
CA LEU A 310 15.75 10.61 -2.73
C LEU A 310 16.52 10.11 -3.96
N ASP A 311 16.52 8.80 -4.18
CA ASP A 311 16.95 8.21 -5.44
C ASP A 311 15.90 8.41 -6.56
N ALA A 312 16.24 8.03 -7.79
CA ALA A 312 15.36 8.25 -8.95
C ALA A 312 13.99 7.55 -8.83
N ARG A 313 13.88 6.39 -8.18
CA ARG A 313 12.60 5.69 -7.98
C ARG A 313 11.80 6.34 -6.86
N GLN A 314 12.48 6.70 -5.76
CA GLN A 314 11.88 7.38 -4.62
C GLN A 314 11.30 8.74 -5.00
N ILE A 315 11.96 9.48 -5.89
CA ILE A 315 11.43 10.76 -6.42
C ILE A 315 10.05 10.59 -7.06
N MET A 316 9.79 9.47 -7.74
CA MET A 316 8.51 9.27 -8.43
C MET A 316 7.37 9.00 -7.45
N MET A 317 7.63 8.19 -6.43
CA MET A 317 6.65 7.91 -5.36
C MET A 317 6.39 9.18 -4.55
N ALA A 318 7.45 9.88 -4.15
CA ALA A 318 7.38 11.15 -3.44
C ALA A 318 6.61 12.23 -4.24
N LEU A 319 6.78 12.26 -5.57
CA LEU A 319 6.01 13.16 -6.43
C LEU A 319 4.53 12.78 -6.47
N GLY A 320 4.20 11.49 -6.56
CA GLY A 320 2.81 11.01 -6.50
C GLY A 320 2.12 11.43 -5.19
N GLU A 321 2.81 11.30 -4.07
CA GLU A 321 2.32 11.74 -2.75
C GLU A 321 2.14 13.26 -2.68
N ALA A 322 3.11 14.04 -3.16
CA ALA A 322 2.98 15.50 -3.20
C ALA A 322 1.76 15.95 -4.02
N ILE A 323 1.52 15.29 -5.16
CA ILE A 323 0.34 15.57 -6.00
C ILE A 323 -0.95 15.19 -5.27
N ALA A 324 -0.99 14.06 -4.56
CA ALA A 324 -2.16 13.63 -3.79
C ALA A 324 -2.56 14.66 -2.72
N HIS A 325 -1.58 15.21 -1.98
CA HIS A 325 -1.82 16.29 -1.04
C HIS A 325 -2.35 17.56 -1.73
N CYS A 326 -1.75 17.95 -2.86
CA CYS A 326 -2.22 19.10 -3.63
C CYS A 326 -3.67 18.91 -4.12
N HIS A 327 -4.04 17.71 -4.58
CA HIS A 327 -5.38 17.43 -5.06
C HIS A 327 -6.44 17.45 -3.95
N LEU A 328 -6.12 16.93 -2.75
CA LEU A 328 -7.02 17.06 -1.61
C LEU A 328 -7.20 18.52 -1.21
N LEU A 329 -6.13 19.31 -1.21
CA LEU A 329 -6.21 20.74 -0.91
C LEU A 329 -7.00 21.53 -1.96
N MET A 330 -6.87 21.19 -3.25
CA MET A 330 -7.73 21.74 -4.30
C MET A 330 -9.19 21.38 -4.07
N HIS A 331 -9.48 20.12 -3.74
CA HIS A 331 -10.84 19.68 -3.42
C HIS A 331 -11.44 20.42 -2.22
N ARG A 332 -10.61 20.74 -1.23
CA ARG A 332 -10.98 21.55 -0.05
C ARG A 332 -10.99 23.06 -0.31
N ASN A 333 -10.79 23.52 -1.56
CA ASN A 333 -10.70 24.93 -1.96
C ASN A 333 -9.60 25.73 -1.23
N ARG A 334 -8.49 25.07 -0.88
CA ARG A 334 -7.34 25.68 -0.18
C ARG A 334 -6.16 25.95 -1.10
N LEU A 335 -6.03 25.19 -2.19
CA LEU A 335 -5.11 25.47 -3.29
C LEU A 335 -5.87 25.66 -4.61
N LYS A 336 -5.33 26.48 -5.51
CA LYS A 336 -5.66 26.46 -6.94
C LYS A 336 -4.48 25.97 -7.76
N ARG A 337 -4.77 25.45 -8.96
CA ARG A 337 -3.77 24.96 -9.92
C ARG A 337 -3.89 25.73 -11.24
N ASP A 338 -2.83 26.44 -11.61
CA ASP A 338 -2.73 27.16 -12.88
C ASP A 338 -1.72 26.45 -13.81
N LEU A 339 -1.98 26.43 -15.12
CA LEU A 339 -1.05 25.91 -16.12
C LEU A 339 -0.18 27.04 -16.67
N GLY A 340 1.12 27.00 -16.40
CA GLY A 340 2.08 27.99 -16.93
C GLY A 340 2.40 27.80 -18.41
N GLU A 341 2.99 28.82 -19.03
CA GLU A 341 3.42 28.82 -20.44
C GLU A 341 4.48 27.74 -20.74
N ASP A 342 5.28 27.38 -19.74
CA ASP A 342 6.23 26.26 -19.80
C ASP A 342 5.55 24.88 -19.74
N GLY A 343 4.22 24.86 -19.71
CA GLY A 343 3.42 23.64 -19.67
C GLY A 343 3.47 22.93 -18.33
N ARG A 344 3.79 23.61 -17.22
CA ARG A 344 3.82 23.02 -15.87
C ARG A 344 2.68 23.56 -15.00
N TYR A 345 2.12 22.68 -14.19
CA TYR A 345 1.18 23.04 -13.15
C TYR A 345 1.90 23.74 -12.00
N ARG A 346 1.33 24.86 -11.57
CA ARG A 346 1.74 25.59 -10.37
C ARG A 346 0.56 25.69 -9.41
N PHE A 347 0.85 25.40 -8.15
CA PHE A 347 -0.11 25.46 -7.06
C PHE A 347 0.10 26.74 -6.25
N LEU A 348 -0.99 27.43 -5.96
CA LEU A 348 -1.02 28.65 -5.14
C LEU A 348 -2.10 28.49 -4.06
N SER A 349 -1.75 28.86 -2.83
CA SER A 349 -2.69 28.93 -1.72
C SER A 349 -3.74 30.00 -1.96
N ILE A 350 -4.99 29.64 -1.74
CA ILE A 350 -6.17 30.51 -1.81
C ILE A 350 -6.96 30.46 -0.50
N ASP A 351 -6.38 29.83 0.54
CA ASP A 351 -7.02 29.69 1.84
C ASP A 351 -7.00 31.03 2.60
N PRO A 352 -8.16 31.66 2.85
CA PRO A 352 -8.23 32.94 3.55
C PRO A 352 -7.88 32.82 5.04
N ASP A 353 -7.94 31.61 5.61
CA ASP A 353 -7.66 31.34 7.02
C ASP A 353 -6.23 30.83 7.27
N LEU A 354 -5.38 30.75 6.22
CA LEU A 354 -4.01 30.26 6.35
C LEU A 354 -3.23 31.03 7.42
N GLU A 355 -3.32 32.36 7.45
CA GLU A 355 -2.60 33.20 8.44
C GLU A 355 -2.95 32.82 9.90
N ARG A 356 -4.16 32.32 10.15
CA ARG A 356 -4.60 31.92 11.50
C ARG A 356 -4.15 30.53 11.89
N ARG A 357 -3.97 29.63 10.92
CA ARG A 357 -3.65 28.22 11.15
C ARG A 357 -2.16 27.93 10.96
N ALA A 358 -1.46 28.77 10.19
CA ALA A 358 -0.05 28.62 9.90
C ALA A 358 0.78 28.64 11.19
N HIS A 359 1.77 27.75 11.24
CA HIS A 359 2.77 27.69 12.29
C HIS A 359 4.11 27.26 11.70
N PRO A 360 4.76 28.16 10.93
CA PRO A 360 5.97 27.84 10.19
C PRO A 360 7.08 27.35 11.13
N GLY A 361 7.67 26.20 10.78
CA GLY A 361 8.76 25.60 11.55
C GLY A 361 8.30 24.76 12.76
N ASN A 362 7.00 24.59 12.98
CA ASN A 362 6.43 23.69 13.98
C ASN A 362 5.62 22.54 13.35
N HIS A 363 6.06 22.07 12.18
CA HIS A 363 5.57 20.84 11.59
C HIS A 363 6.33 19.66 12.17
N ASP A 364 5.73 18.47 12.10
CA ASP A 364 6.45 17.23 12.36
C ASP A 364 7.71 17.19 11.47
N ALA A 365 8.76 16.49 11.91
CA ALA A 365 9.93 16.35 11.06
C ALA A 365 9.48 15.69 9.74
N PRO A 366 9.73 16.32 8.57
CA PRO A 366 9.56 15.66 7.27
C PRO A 366 10.24 14.31 7.32
N ASP A 367 9.58 13.27 6.83
CA ASP A 367 9.96 11.87 7.07
C ASP A 367 11.48 11.65 6.90
N ASP A 368 12.17 11.68 8.04
CA ASP A 368 13.63 11.50 8.15
C ASP A 368 13.96 10.01 8.14
N LEU A 369 12.99 9.21 8.59
CA LEU A 369 13.04 7.78 8.44
C LEU A 369 12.62 7.45 7.00
N PRO A 370 13.40 6.66 6.27
CA PRO A 370 12.90 6.10 5.03
C PRO A 370 11.56 5.39 5.27
N ILE A 371 10.76 5.19 4.22
CA ILE A 371 9.54 4.34 4.20
C ILE A 371 9.97 2.91 4.63
N MET A 372 10.31 2.73 5.90
CA MET A 372 11.14 1.65 6.42
C MET A 372 10.52 1.05 7.64
N VAL A 373 10.44 -0.26 7.50
CA VAL A 373 10.34 -1.27 8.53
C VAL A 373 11.45 -2.27 8.28
#